data_AF-A0A946V6E5-F1
#
_entry.id   AF-A0A946V6E5-F1
#
_cell.length_a   1.000
_cell.length_b   1.000
_cell.length_c   1.000
_cell.angle_alpha   90.00
_cell.angle_beta   90.00
_cell.angle_gamma   90.00
#
_symmetry.space_group_name_H-M   'P 1'
#
loop_
_entity.id
_entity.type
_entity.pdbx_description
1 polymer ?
#
loop_
_entity_poly.entity_id
_entity_poly.type
_entity_poly.pdbx_seq_one_letter_code
_entity_poly.pdbx_strand_id
1 'polypeptide(L)'
;MNPILPGLLSILFYLLACGLLVMRLSRGNSNEECAPDPAALLALVAIAAHGILLYPAIITPDGLNLGIVYAASLVALTSACLLAVSTFFQPVGNLGIVVFPVAAVTIGLLLAWPGERLVADASWQLE
;
A
#
# COMPACT_ATOMS: atom_id res chain seq x y z
N MET A 1 4.55 12.52 -14.33
CA MET A 1 5.61 11.69 -13.70
C MET A 1 5.36 10.24 -14.08
N ASN A 2 6.39 9.45 -14.38
CA ASN A 2 6.21 8.04 -14.74
C ASN A 2 5.79 7.24 -13.48
N PRO A 3 4.60 6.62 -13.43
CA PRO A 3 4.09 5.94 -12.24
C PRO A 3 4.87 4.66 -11.89
N ILE A 4 5.68 4.13 -12.81
CA ILE A 4 6.41 2.87 -12.62
C ILE A 4 7.46 2.99 -11.50
N LEU A 5 8.15 4.12 -11.43
CA LEU A 5 9.22 4.38 -10.44
C LEU A 5 8.71 4.36 -8.99
N PRO A 6 7.70 5.19 -8.60
CA PRO A 6 7.17 5.17 -7.25
C PRO A 6 6.46 3.84 -6.91
N GLY A 7 5.86 3.16 -7.91
CA GLY A 7 5.24 1.86 -7.70
C GLY A 7 6.23 0.75 -7.37
N LEU A 8 7.31 0.61 -8.15
CA LEU A 8 8.36 -0.38 -7.86
C LEU A 8 9.03 -0.12 -6.51
N LEU A 9 9.29 1.15 -6.19
CA LEU A 9 9.89 1.55 -4.92
C LEU A 9 8.99 1.17 -3.73
N SER A 10 7.69 1.40 -3.85
CA SER A 10 6.72 1.06 -2.81
C SER A 10 6.60 -0.47 -2.63
N ILE A 11 6.55 -1.24 -3.72
CA ILE A 11 6.56 -2.71 -3.66
C ILE A 11 7.81 -3.22 -2.94
N LEU A 12 8.99 -2.71 -3.31
CA LEU A 12 10.25 -3.11 -2.71
C LEU A 12 10.26 -2.84 -1.20
N PHE A 13 9.83 -1.65 -0.77
CA PHE A 13 9.81 -1.31 0.64
C PHE A 13 8.76 -2.09 1.45
N TYR A 14 7.57 -2.37 0.91
CA TYR A 14 6.59 -3.23 1.57
C TYR A 14 7.10 -4.66 1.75
N LEU A 15 7.75 -5.22 0.73
CA LEU A 15 8.34 -6.57 0.81
C LEU A 15 9.51 -6.62 1.81
N LEU A 16 10.37 -5.61 1.83
CA LEU A 16 11.45 -5.51 2.82
C LEU A 16 10.89 -5.36 4.24
N ALA A 17 9.89 -4.50 4.46
CA ALA A 17 9.24 -4.34 5.76
C ALA A 17 8.59 -5.66 6.23
N CYS A 18 7.91 -6.37 5.33
CA CYS A 18 7.35 -7.69 5.62
C CYS A 18 8.43 -8.72 5.97
N GLY A 19 9.52 -8.76 5.20
CA GLY A 19 10.64 -9.66 5.43
C GLY A 19 11.30 -9.43 6.79
N LEU A 20 11.51 -8.17 7.18
CA LEU A 20 12.05 -7.81 8.49
C LEU A 20 11.12 -8.22 9.64
N LEU A 21 9.80 -8.03 9.49
CA LEU A 21 8.81 -8.49 10.48
C LEU A 21 8.84 -10.01 10.66
N VAL A 22 8.92 -10.78 9.56
CA VAL A 22 9.02 -12.25 9.60
C VAL A 22 10.34 -12.70 10.24
N MET A 23 11.46 -12.05 9.91
CA MET A 23 12.77 -12.34 10.53
C MET A 23 12.77 -12.04 12.03
N ARG A 24 12.11 -10.96 12.47
CA ARG A 24 11.97 -10.62 13.89
C ARG A 24 11.15 -11.65 14.64
N LEU A 25 10.02 -12.10 14.09
CA LEU A 25 9.19 -13.15 14.68
C LEU A 25 9.91 -14.50 14.79
N SER A 26 10.66 -14.89 13.75
CA SER A 26 11.39 -16.15 13.73
C SER A 26 12.60 -16.18 14.67
N ARG A 27 13.20 -15.03 14.98
CA ARG A 27 14.32 -14.93 15.93
C ARG A 27 13.93 -15.05 17.40
N GLY A 28 12.62 -15.03 17.71
CA GLY A 28 12.14 -14.99 19.09
C GLY A 28 12.48 -13.64 19.73
N ASN A 29 11.62 -13.16 20.60
CA ASN A 29 11.67 -11.80 21.15
C ASN A 29 12.84 -11.62 22.14
N SER A 30 14.08 -11.65 21.65
CA SER A 30 15.27 -11.31 22.43
C SER A 30 15.38 -9.79 22.48
N ASN A 31 14.70 -9.23 23.49
CA ASN A 31 15.06 -7.97 24.13
C ASN A 31 15.22 -6.78 23.16
N GLU A 32 14.11 -6.24 22.66
CA GLU A 32 14.17 -4.91 22.02
C GLU A 32 13.87 -3.83 23.05
N GLU A 33 14.97 -3.38 23.65
CA GLU A 33 15.17 -2.04 24.17
C GLU A 33 14.81 -0.99 23.11
N CYS A 34 14.68 0.25 23.58
CA CYS A 34 14.24 1.49 22.94
C CYS A 34 15.01 1.89 21.65
N ALA A 35 15.16 1.00 20.68
CA ALA A 35 15.79 1.22 19.39
C ALA A 35 14.72 1.46 18.32
N PRO A 36 14.99 2.33 17.33
CA PRO A 36 14.06 2.59 16.23
C PRO A 36 13.86 1.31 15.40
N ASP A 37 12.60 0.86 15.26
CA ASP A 37 12.24 -0.31 14.46
C ASP A 37 12.45 -0.01 12.96
N PRO A 38 13.46 -0.62 12.30
CA PRO A 38 13.71 -0.38 10.88
C PRO A 38 12.53 -0.80 10.00
N ALA A 39 11.73 -1.80 10.42
CA ALA A 39 10.54 -2.22 9.67
C ALA A 39 9.46 -1.13 9.68
N ALA A 40 9.32 -0.39 10.78
CA ALA A 40 8.38 0.73 10.87
C ALA A 40 8.79 1.89 9.96
N LEU A 41 10.10 2.20 9.89
CA LEU A 41 10.62 3.25 9.00
C LEU A 41 10.43 2.87 7.53
N LEU A 42 10.71 1.62 7.16
CA LEU A 42 10.46 1.14 5.79
C LEU A 42 8.97 1.16 5.44
N ALA A 43 8.09 0.79 6.36
CA ALA A 43 6.65 0.83 6.16
C ALA A 43 6.16 2.28 5.91
N LEU A 44 6.65 3.26 6.66
CA LEU A 44 6.31 4.67 6.45
C LEU A 44 6.74 5.17 5.07
N VAL A 45 7.96 4.83 4.63
CA VAL A 45 8.45 5.18 3.29
C VAL A 45 7.60 4.49 2.20
N ALA A 46 7.24 3.23 2.39
CA ALA A 46 6.37 2.49 1.48
C ALA A 46 4.98 3.15 1.34
N ILE A 47 4.36 3.51 2.47
CA ILE A 47 3.05 4.18 2.54
C ILE A 47 3.10 5.53 1.82
N ALA A 48 4.15 6.33 2.05
CA ALA A 48 4.31 7.62 1.38
C ALA A 48 4.43 7.44 -0.14
N ALA A 49 5.26 6.50 -0.60
CA ALA A 49 5.41 6.19 -2.02
C ALA A 49 4.11 5.66 -2.65
N HIS A 50 3.36 4.82 -1.93
CA HIS A 50 2.07 4.29 -2.37
C HIS A 50 1.03 5.40 -2.51
N GLY A 51 0.96 6.33 -1.56
CA GLY A 51 0.08 7.49 -1.63
C GLY A 51 0.41 8.42 -2.81
N ILE A 52 1.69 8.71 -3.04
CA ILE A 52 2.14 9.54 -4.18
C ILE A 52 1.75 8.91 -5.52
N LEU A 53 1.86 7.58 -5.64
CA LEU A 53 1.45 6.83 -6.82
C LEU A 53 -0.07 6.90 -7.03
N LEU A 54 -0.84 6.72 -5.95
CA LEU A 54 -2.29 6.53 -6.02
C LEU A 54 -3.04 7.85 -6.18
N TYR A 55 -2.51 8.96 -5.66
CA TYR A 55 -3.15 10.28 -5.69
C TYR A 55 -3.58 10.73 -7.10
N PRO A 56 -2.69 10.79 -8.12
CA PRO A 56 -3.07 11.20 -9.47
C PRO A 56 -3.92 10.15 -10.20
N ALA A 57 -3.98 8.91 -9.71
CA ALA A 57 -4.79 7.86 -10.30
C ALA A 57 -6.26 7.92 -9.85
N ILE A 58 -6.49 8.36 -8.61
CA ILE A 58 -7.82 8.51 -8.02
C ILE A 58 -8.42 9.89 -8.31
N ILE A 59 -7.62 10.96 -8.26
CA ILE A 59 -8.10 12.33 -8.50
C ILE A 59 -7.89 12.66 -9.98
N THR A 60 -8.97 12.62 -10.75
CA THR A 60 -8.96 12.94 -12.19
C THR A 60 -9.71 14.25 -12.47
N PRO A 61 -9.48 14.91 -13.62
CA PRO A 61 -10.24 16.10 -14.02
C PRO A 61 -11.75 15.87 -14.09
N ASP A 62 -12.17 14.63 -14.38
CA ASP A 62 -13.58 14.22 -14.46
C ASP A 62 -14.19 13.84 -13.10
N GLY A 63 -13.39 13.90 -12.01
CA GLY A 63 -13.80 13.52 -10.67
C GLY A 63 -13.01 12.34 -10.08
N LEU A 64 -13.64 11.62 -9.15
CA LEU A 64 -13.00 10.56 -8.37
C LEU A 64 -13.07 9.21 -9.10
N ASN A 65 -11.92 8.64 -9.44
CA ASN A 65 -11.81 7.32 -10.04
C ASN A 65 -11.61 6.25 -8.96
N LEU A 66 -12.71 5.61 -8.56
CA LEU A 66 -12.73 4.49 -7.61
C LEU A 66 -13.03 3.16 -8.31
N GLY A 67 -12.45 2.94 -9.51
CA GLY A 67 -12.43 1.60 -10.09
C GLY A 67 -11.93 0.56 -9.08
N ILE A 68 -12.35 -0.70 -9.24
CA ILE A 68 -12.12 -1.79 -8.26
C ILE A 68 -10.66 -1.86 -7.80
N VAL A 69 -9.70 -1.71 -8.71
CA VAL A 69 -8.26 -1.74 -8.41
C VAL A 69 -7.83 -0.53 -7.58
N TYR A 70 -8.29 0.68 -7.91
CA TYR A 70 -7.98 1.90 -7.16
C TYR A 70 -8.60 1.89 -5.77
N ALA A 71 -9.86 1.43 -5.65
CA ALA A 71 -10.54 1.26 -4.38
C ALA A 71 -9.83 0.23 -3.48
N ALA A 72 -9.45 -0.93 -4.03
CA ALA A 72 -8.69 -1.94 -3.30
C ALA A 72 -7.31 -1.42 -2.86
N SER A 73 -6.61 -0.71 -3.74
CA SER A 73 -5.33 -0.05 -3.42
C SER A 73 -5.47 1.00 -2.32
N LEU A 74 -6.57 1.76 -2.30
CA LEU A 74 -6.86 2.74 -1.26
C LEU A 74 -7.16 2.07 0.11
N VAL A 75 -7.90 0.95 0.10
CA VAL A 75 -8.14 0.14 1.30
C VAL A 75 -6.83 -0.44 1.83
N ALA A 76 -5.95 -0.93 0.95
CA ALA A 76 -4.65 -1.44 1.36
C ALA A 76 -3.77 -0.33 1.95
N LEU A 77 -3.74 0.86 1.32
CA LEU A 77 -3.02 2.04 1.81
C LEU A 77 -3.51 2.49 3.19
N THR A 78 -4.83 2.58 3.38
CA THR A 78 -5.41 2.97 4.67
C THR A 78 -5.12 1.93 5.74
N SER A 79 -5.24 0.65 5.42
CA SER A 79 -4.90 -0.46 6.34
C SER A 79 -3.42 -0.43 6.75
N ALA A 80 -2.50 -0.18 5.81
CA ALA A 80 -1.09 -0.02 6.10
C ALA A 80 -0.81 1.20 6.98
N CYS A 81 -1.50 2.32 6.76
CA CYS A 81 -1.41 3.52 7.60
C CYS A 81 -1.92 3.26 9.02
N LEU A 82 -3.07 2.60 9.16
CA LEU A 82 -3.63 2.17 10.45
C LEU A 82 -2.65 1.27 11.21
N LEU A 83 -1.98 0.36 10.52
CA LEU A 83 -0.94 -0.49 11.10
C LEU A 83 0.27 0.32 11.55
N ALA A 84 0.79 1.21 10.71
CA ALA A 84 1.89 2.09 11.07
C ALA A 84 1.54 2.92 12.31
N VAL A 85 0.34 3.49 12.37
CA VAL A 85 -0.15 4.20 13.57
C VAL A 85 -0.26 3.26 14.76
N SER A 86 -0.80 2.06 14.58
CA SER A 86 -0.95 1.07 15.64
C SER A 86 0.39 0.65 16.24
N THR A 87 1.48 0.59 15.46
CA THR A 87 2.83 0.27 15.99
C THR A 87 3.33 1.28 17.01
N PHE A 88 2.84 2.53 17.00
CA PHE A 88 3.14 3.52 18.05
C PHE A 88 2.40 3.25 19.37
N PHE A 89 1.23 2.59 19.31
CA PHE A 89 0.41 2.32 20.49
C PHE A 89 0.66 0.92 21.06
N GLN A 90 0.84 -0.08 20.19
CA GLN A 90 1.07 -1.49 20.56
C GLN A 90 1.91 -2.18 19.48
N PRO A 91 2.85 -3.08 19.83
CA PRO A 91 3.67 -3.82 18.87
C PRO A 91 2.84 -4.89 18.15
N VAL A 92 1.95 -4.47 17.24
CA VAL A 92 1.07 -5.32 16.43
C VAL A 92 1.78 -5.88 15.18
N GLY A 93 3.07 -6.24 15.32
CA GLY A 93 3.94 -6.64 14.21
C GLY A 93 3.39 -7.79 13.36
N ASN A 94 2.59 -8.68 13.94
CA ASN A 94 2.01 -9.83 13.24
C ASN A 94 1.03 -9.45 12.12
N LEU A 95 0.27 -8.36 12.26
CA LEU A 95 -0.69 -7.96 11.21
C LEU A 95 0.03 -7.41 9.96
N GLY A 96 1.21 -6.81 10.13
CA GLY A 96 2.02 -6.31 9.02
C GLY A 96 2.45 -7.41 8.03
N ILE A 97 2.61 -8.65 8.51
CA ILE A 97 2.95 -9.82 7.67
C ILE A 97 1.87 -10.09 6.62
N VAL A 98 0.60 -9.80 6.92
CA VAL A 98 -0.50 -10.02 5.97
C VAL A 98 -0.78 -8.75 5.17
N VAL A 99 -0.77 -7.58 5.81
CA VAL A 99 -1.19 -6.33 5.13
C VAL A 99 -0.15 -5.82 4.14
N PHE A 100 1.15 -5.93 4.42
CA PHE A 100 2.19 -5.47 3.50
C PHE A 100 2.25 -6.22 2.16
N PRO A 101 2.17 -7.56 2.09
CA PRO A 101 2.10 -8.24 0.81
C PRO A 101 0.80 -7.94 0.06
N VAL A 102 -0.33 -7.78 0.76
CA VAL A 102 -1.58 -7.34 0.12
C VAL A 102 -1.40 -5.95 -0.52
N ALA A 103 -0.77 -5.00 0.19
CA ALA A 103 -0.46 -3.68 -0.37
C ALA A 103 0.45 -3.80 -1.61
N ALA A 104 1.51 -4.60 -1.55
CA ALA A 104 2.39 -4.84 -2.71
C ALA A 104 1.63 -5.44 -3.91
N VAL A 105 0.73 -6.39 -3.68
CA VAL A 105 -0.12 -6.99 -4.74
C VAL A 105 -1.04 -5.94 -5.35
N THR A 106 -1.67 -5.08 -4.55
CA THR A 106 -2.54 -4.02 -5.08
C THR A 106 -1.79 -3.03 -5.97
N ILE A 107 -0.55 -2.69 -5.63
CA ILE A 107 0.31 -1.83 -6.47
C ILE A 107 0.72 -2.57 -7.75
N GLY A 108 1.02 -3.88 -7.67
CA GLY A 108 1.29 -4.70 -8.85
C GLY A 108 0.12 -4.73 -9.82
N LEU A 109 -1.11 -4.89 -9.31
CA LEU A 109 -2.33 -4.80 -10.12
C LEU A 109 -2.51 -3.42 -10.74
N LEU A 110 -2.26 -2.36 -9.98
CA LEU A 110 -2.35 -0.97 -10.44
C LEU A 110 -1.38 -0.69 -11.61
N LEU A 111 -0.17 -1.25 -11.54
CA LEU A 111 0.82 -1.11 -12.61
C LEU A 111 0.50 -1.97 -13.84
N ALA A 112 -0.13 -3.14 -13.65
CA ALA A 112 -0.50 -4.04 -14.74
C ALA A 112 -1.75 -3.57 -15.50
N TRP A 113 -2.75 -3.01 -14.80
CA TRP A 113 -3.97 -2.44 -15.37
C TRP A 113 -4.21 -1.02 -14.86
N PRO A 114 -3.53 0.00 -15.44
CA PRO A 114 -3.61 1.39 -14.99
C PRO A 114 -4.96 2.11 -15.29
N GLY A 115 -6.08 1.39 -15.33
CA GLY A 115 -7.41 1.95 -15.45
C GLY A 115 -8.03 1.78 -16.83
N GLU A 116 -8.50 0.57 -17.14
CA GLU A 116 -9.56 0.46 -18.13
C GLU A 116 -10.87 0.96 -17.48
N ARG A 117 -11.40 2.07 -17.97
CA ARG A 117 -12.82 2.40 -17.77
C ARG A 117 -13.63 1.30 -18.48
N LEU A 118 -14.00 0.25 -17.75
CA LEU A 118 -14.88 -0.80 -18.28
C LEU A 118 -16.28 -0.27 -18.66
N VAL A 119 -16.63 0.97 -18.27
CA VAL A 119 -17.97 1.58 -18.45
C VAL A 119 -17.89 2.93 -19.16
N ALA A 120 -17.05 3.09 -20.20
CA ALA A 120 -17.05 4.32 -20.99
C ALA A 120 -18.26 4.42 -21.96
N ASP A 121 -18.87 3.29 -22.36
CA ASP A 121 -19.90 3.22 -23.41
C ASP A 121 -21.31 2.88 -22.90
N ALA A 122 -21.61 3.10 -21.61
CA ALA A 122 -23.00 3.03 -21.16
C ALA A 122 -23.72 4.32 -21.61
N SER A 123 -24.16 4.34 -22.87
CA SER A 123 -25.09 5.35 -23.40
C SER A 123 -26.44 5.20 -22.71
N TRP A 124 -26.57 5.71 -21.48
CA TRP A 124 -27.82 5.76 -20.73
C TRP A 124 -28.78 6.84 -21.27
N GLN A 125 -28.57 7.30 -22.50
CA GLN A 125 -29.57 8.09 -23.23
C GLN A 125 -30.78 7.19 -23.49
N LEU A 126 -31.77 7.32 -22.61
CA LEU A 126 -33.14 6.96 -22.92
C LEU A 126 -33.67 8.05 -23.84
N GLU A 127 -33.80 7.73 -25.13
CA GLU A 127 -34.69 8.46 -26.04
C GLU A 127 -36.15 8.37 -25.57
#